data_AF-L0CMG5-F1
#
_entry.id   AF-L0CMG5-F1
#
_cell.length_a   1.000
_cell.length_b   1.000
_cell.length_c   1.000
_cell.angle_alpha   90.00
_cell.angle_beta   90.00
_cell.angle_gamma   90.00
#
_symmetry.space_group_name_H-M   'P 1'
#
loop_
_entity.id
_entity.type
_entity.pdbx_description
1 polymer ?
#
loop_
_entity_poly.entity_id
_entity_poly.type
_entity_poly.pdbx_seq_one_letter_code
_entity_poly.pdbx_strand_id
1 'polypeptide(L)'
;IDAEGNMVFGRNLDWSFSYGESILVTPRGFSCDYTYGGTDKHPAAVIGVGVEMNGMPMYFDCANENGLAIAGLNFPGYASFASEPEQGRVNILTGEFPLWVARNFNTVDEVEQALANVTLVSPDDPKRPKSFLHWLIGDAKRSIVVEQMADGMHIHHDDI
;
A
#
# COMPACT_ATOMS: atom_id res chain seq x y z
N ILE A 1 19.21 -6.16 -3.35
CA ILE A 1 20.23 -5.44 -2.55
C ILE A 1 21.46 -5.18 -3.40
N ASP A 2 22.03 -3.98 -3.35
CA ASP A 2 23.27 -3.65 -4.05
C ASP A 2 24.51 -4.17 -3.27
N ALA A 3 25.71 -3.90 -3.79
CA ALA A 3 26.96 -4.34 -3.17
C ALA A 3 27.25 -3.70 -1.80
N GLU A 4 26.51 -2.65 -1.42
CA GLU A 4 26.65 -1.92 -0.16
C GLU A 4 25.54 -2.28 0.84
N GLY A 5 24.59 -3.14 0.44
CA GLY A 5 23.46 -3.56 1.26
C GLY A 5 22.24 -2.63 1.16
N ASN A 6 22.20 -1.72 0.18
CA ASN A 6 21.04 -0.87 -0.05
C ASN A 6 19.96 -1.64 -0.83
N MET A 7 18.71 -1.39 -0.46
CA MET A 7 17.55 -1.93 -1.14
C MET A 7 17.34 -1.22 -2.50
N VAL A 8 17.06 -2.01 -3.54
CA VAL A 8 16.58 -1.50 -4.84
C VAL A 8 15.21 -2.11 -5.07
N PHE A 9 14.20 -1.27 -5.14
CA PHE A 9 12.81 -1.65 -5.40
C PHE A 9 12.25 -0.76 -6.50
N GLY A 10 11.51 -1.38 -7.41
CA GLY A 10 10.92 -0.69 -8.53
C GLY A 10 9.87 -1.56 -9.19
N ARG A 11 9.16 -0.95 -10.14
CA ARG A 11 8.07 -1.59 -10.86
C ARG A 11 7.95 -1.00 -12.26
N ASN A 12 7.27 -1.70 -13.14
CA ASN A 12 6.66 -1.11 -14.33
C ASN A 12 5.17 -0.87 -14.08
N LEU A 13 4.64 0.25 -14.61
CA LEU A 13 3.22 0.49 -14.71
C LEU A 13 2.80 0.23 -16.15
N ASP A 14 2.24 -0.94 -16.39
CA ASP A 14 1.83 -1.35 -17.73
C ASP A 14 0.33 -1.07 -17.90
N TRP A 15 0.02 0.04 -18.60
CA TRP A 15 -1.36 0.43 -18.88
C TRP A 15 -1.48 1.16 -20.23
N SER A 16 -2.71 1.29 -20.74
CA SER A 16 -2.97 1.84 -22.08
C SER A 16 -3.05 3.37 -22.12
N PHE A 17 -3.18 4.03 -20.97
CA PHE A 17 -3.23 5.48 -20.84
C PHE A 17 -2.70 5.93 -19.47
N SER A 18 -2.24 7.17 -19.38
CA SER A 18 -1.84 7.79 -18.11
C SER A 18 -3.08 8.17 -17.28
N TYR A 19 -2.96 8.06 -15.96
CA TYR A 19 -3.94 8.54 -15.00
C TYR A 19 -3.69 9.99 -14.56
N GLY A 20 -2.69 10.66 -15.15
CA GLY A 20 -2.20 11.96 -14.69
C GLY A 20 -1.27 11.84 -13.49
N GLU A 21 -0.62 10.69 -13.34
CA GLU A 21 0.30 10.41 -12.25
C GLU A 21 1.54 11.31 -12.26
N SER A 22 2.04 11.60 -11.06
CA SER A 22 3.24 12.39 -10.85
C SER A 22 4.04 11.88 -9.65
N ILE A 23 5.25 12.39 -9.47
CA ILE A 23 5.99 12.18 -8.23
C ILE A 23 5.29 12.97 -7.13
N LEU A 24 4.87 12.26 -6.08
CA LEU A 24 4.26 12.84 -4.89
C LEU A 24 5.21 12.70 -3.71
N VAL A 25 5.20 13.70 -2.83
CA VAL A 25 5.91 13.70 -1.57
C VAL A 25 4.91 13.93 -0.44
N THR A 26 4.92 13.05 0.54
CA THR A 26 4.12 13.18 1.76
C THR A 26 5.06 13.41 2.94
N PRO A 27 5.20 14.65 3.43
CA PRO A 27 6.09 14.94 4.56
C PRO A 27 5.55 14.35 5.87
N ARG A 28 6.43 14.23 6.87
CA ARG A 28 6.06 13.74 8.23
C ARG A 28 4.90 14.54 8.84
N GLY A 29 4.89 15.86 8.64
CA GLY A 29 3.88 16.77 9.18
C GLY A 29 2.56 16.82 8.40
N PHE A 30 2.39 16.01 7.36
CA PHE A 30 1.12 15.92 6.63
C PHE A 30 0.07 15.20 7.50
N SER A 31 -1.14 15.76 7.58
CA SER A 31 -2.26 15.14 8.29
C SER A 31 -2.98 14.16 7.37
N CYS A 32 -2.86 12.86 7.66
CA CYS A 32 -3.58 11.82 6.93
C CYS A 32 -4.92 11.52 7.62
N ASP A 33 -6.01 11.97 7.01
CA ASP A 33 -7.36 11.61 7.43
C ASP A 33 -7.81 10.38 6.64
N TYR A 34 -7.32 9.19 7.04
CA TYR A 34 -7.71 7.93 6.40
C TYR A 34 -9.23 7.72 6.49
N THR A 35 -9.81 7.18 5.43
CA THR A 35 -11.27 7.04 5.27
C THR A 35 -11.94 6.34 6.45
N TYR A 36 -11.28 5.33 7.05
CA TYR A 36 -11.81 4.54 8.17
C TYR A 36 -11.11 4.82 9.51
N GLY A 37 -10.46 5.97 9.65
CA GLY A 37 -9.89 6.41 10.93
C GLY A 37 -8.59 5.70 11.32
N GLY A 38 -7.82 5.23 10.35
CA GLY A 38 -6.40 4.91 10.57
C GLY A 38 -5.70 6.12 11.19
N THR A 39 -4.77 5.90 12.12
CA THR A 39 -3.99 6.97 12.74
C THR A 39 -2.51 6.72 12.53
N ASP A 40 -1.78 7.77 12.17
CA ASP A 40 -0.33 7.72 12.10
C ASP A 40 0.24 7.80 13.52
N LYS A 41 0.95 6.77 13.98
CA LYS A 41 1.60 6.81 15.31
C LYS A 41 2.90 7.59 15.27
N HIS A 42 3.74 7.32 14.27
CA HIS A 42 5.04 7.95 14.04
C HIS A 42 5.29 8.10 12.53
N PRO A 43 4.70 9.11 11.87
CA PRO A 43 4.68 9.17 10.42
C PRO A 43 6.06 9.40 9.81
N ALA A 44 6.51 8.42 9.01
CA ALA A 44 7.66 8.55 8.14
C ALA A 44 7.38 9.52 6.97
N ALA A 45 8.43 10.17 6.45
CA ALA A 45 8.37 10.86 5.18
C ALA A 45 8.28 9.84 4.04
N VAL A 46 7.39 10.08 3.07
CA VAL A 46 7.10 9.17 1.96
C VAL A 46 7.28 9.90 0.64
N ILE A 47 7.84 9.20 -0.36
CA ILE A 47 7.91 9.63 -1.75
C ILE A 47 7.49 8.48 -2.65
N GLY A 48 6.87 8.78 -3.79
CA GLY A 48 6.44 7.74 -4.73
C GLY A 48 5.74 8.32 -5.94
N VAL A 49 5.18 7.46 -6.77
CA VAL A 49 4.37 7.83 -7.93
C VAL A 49 2.90 7.59 -7.61
N GLY A 50 2.05 8.55 -7.93
CA GLY A 50 0.61 8.42 -7.71
C GLY A 50 -0.19 9.61 -8.21
N VAL A 51 -1.45 9.67 -7.76
CA VAL A 51 -2.37 10.77 -8.02
C VAL A 51 -2.88 11.37 -6.71
N GLU A 52 -3.13 12.67 -6.68
CA GLU A 52 -3.84 13.29 -5.57
C GLU A 52 -5.35 13.15 -5.80
N MET A 53 -6.07 12.64 -4.81
CA MET A 53 -7.51 12.51 -4.85
C MET A 53 -8.10 13.04 -3.54
N ASN A 54 -8.90 14.11 -3.65
CA ASN A 54 -9.56 14.76 -2.52
C ASN A 54 -8.58 15.19 -1.41
N GLY A 55 -7.40 15.71 -1.78
CA GLY A 55 -6.37 16.13 -0.83
C GLY A 55 -5.53 14.99 -0.25
N MET A 56 -5.79 13.73 -0.63
CA MET A 56 -5.03 12.56 -0.18
C MET A 56 -4.16 11.99 -1.31
N PRO A 57 -2.89 11.66 -1.04
CA PRO A 57 -2.03 11.02 -2.03
C PRO A 57 -2.38 9.53 -2.16
N MET A 58 -2.80 9.12 -3.36
CA MET A 58 -3.08 7.73 -3.73
C MET A 58 -1.88 7.21 -4.52
N TYR A 59 -0.98 6.50 -3.83
CA TYR A 59 0.25 5.98 -4.43
C TYR A 59 0.00 4.70 -5.23
N PHE A 60 0.59 4.62 -6.42
CA PHE A 60 0.74 3.37 -7.16
C PHE A 60 1.91 2.56 -6.58
N ASP A 61 2.99 3.26 -6.27
CA ASP A 61 4.15 2.76 -5.57
C ASP A 61 4.77 3.90 -4.75
N CYS A 62 5.33 3.56 -3.60
CA CYS A 62 6.02 4.51 -2.74
C CYS A 62 7.04 3.83 -1.83
N ALA A 63 7.96 4.64 -1.32
CA ALA A 63 8.94 4.24 -0.33
C ALA A 63 9.05 5.30 0.75
N ASN A 64 9.49 4.89 1.93
CA ASN A 64 9.74 5.79 3.05
C ASN A 64 11.23 6.00 3.31
N GLU A 65 11.51 6.98 4.16
CA GLU A 65 12.86 7.35 4.60
C GLU A 65 13.65 6.22 5.30
N ASN A 66 12.99 5.15 5.73
CA ASN A 66 13.59 4.04 6.46
C ASN A 66 13.91 2.83 5.57
N GLY A 67 13.66 2.94 4.26
CA GLY A 67 13.98 1.89 3.30
C GLY A 67 12.92 0.79 3.18
N LEU A 68 11.67 1.08 3.56
CA LEU A 68 10.51 0.25 3.25
C LEU A 68 9.81 0.78 1.99
N ALA A 69 9.51 -0.10 1.04
CA ALA A 69 8.81 0.23 -0.19
C ALA A 69 7.61 -0.71 -0.43
N ILE A 70 6.62 -0.20 -1.16
CA ILE A 70 5.41 -0.91 -1.54
C ILE A 70 4.98 -0.51 -2.95
N ALA A 71 4.50 -1.47 -3.74
CA ALA A 71 3.85 -1.25 -5.03
C ALA A 71 2.54 -2.04 -5.13
N GLY A 72 1.49 -1.38 -5.61
CA GLY A 72 0.25 -2.02 -6.03
C GLY A 72 0.32 -2.43 -7.51
N LEU A 73 0.00 -3.68 -7.81
CA LEU A 73 -0.03 -4.21 -9.17
C LEU A 73 -1.40 -4.83 -9.46
N ASN A 74 -1.82 -4.76 -10.73
CA ASN A 74 -3.12 -5.27 -11.16
C ASN A 74 -3.26 -6.77 -10.90
N PHE A 75 -4.30 -7.14 -10.16
CA PHE A 75 -4.67 -8.51 -9.82
C PHE A 75 -6.17 -8.82 -10.05
N PRO A 76 -6.75 -8.43 -11.21
CA PRO A 76 -8.16 -8.70 -11.51
C PRO A 76 -8.43 -10.20 -11.68
N GLY A 77 -9.63 -10.64 -11.30
CA GLY A 77 -10.06 -12.03 -11.35
C GLY A 77 -9.75 -12.85 -10.09
N TYR A 78 -8.87 -12.34 -9.23
CA TYR A 78 -8.47 -13.00 -7.98
C TYR A 78 -8.70 -12.12 -6.76
N ALA A 79 -8.32 -10.82 -6.83
CA ALA A 79 -8.48 -9.91 -5.72
C ALA A 79 -9.97 -9.77 -5.30
N SER A 80 -10.24 -9.89 -4.00
CA SER A 80 -11.57 -9.76 -3.41
C SER A 80 -11.49 -9.12 -2.02
N PHE A 81 -12.07 -7.93 -1.88
CA PHE A 81 -11.98 -7.09 -0.69
C PHE A 81 -13.33 -7.01 0.05
N ALA A 82 -13.29 -6.63 1.33
CA ALA A 82 -14.50 -6.32 2.07
C ALA A 82 -15.19 -5.09 1.47
N SER A 83 -16.53 -5.11 1.40
CA SER A 83 -17.31 -3.95 0.95
C SER A 83 -17.51 -2.90 2.05
N GLU A 84 -17.40 -3.32 3.31
CA GLU A 84 -17.65 -2.51 4.50
C GLU A 84 -16.54 -2.74 5.55
N PRO A 85 -16.29 -1.77 6.44
CA PRO A 85 -15.33 -1.95 7.53
C PRO A 85 -15.78 -3.02 8.54
N GLU A 86 -14.81 -3.73 9.10
CA GLU A 86 -15.01 -4.76 10.11
C GLU A 86 -14.74 -4.22 11.52
N GLN A 87 -15.67 -4.43 12.44
CA GLN A 87 -15.54 -3.95 13.82
C GLN A 87 -14.37 -4.64 14.55
N GLY A 88 -13.54 -3.86 15.25
CA GLY A 88 -12.42 -4.37 16.03
C GLY A 88 -11.13 -4.58 15.24
N ARG A 89 -11.15 -4.35 13.92
CA ARG A 89 -9.97 -4.45 13.03
C ARG A 89 -9.49 -3.09 12.56
N VAL A 90 -8.27 -3.05 12.04
CA VAL A 90 -7.72 -1.88 11.36
C VAL A 90 -8.23 -1.87 9.92
N ASN A 91 -9.16 -0.99 9.63
CA ASN A 91 -9.80 -0.91 8.31
C ASN A 91 -9.04 0.09 7.44
N ILE A 92 -8.61 -0.34 6.25
CA ILE A 92 -7.85 0.50 5.32
C ILE A 92 -8.54 0.47 3.96
N LEU A 93 -8.82 1.65 3.40
CA LEU A 93 -9.28 1.75 2.02
C LEU A 93 -8.16 1.27 1.10
N THR A 94 -8.46 0.43 0.11
CA THR A 94 -7.41 -0.16 -0.75
C THR A 94 -6.52 0.87 -1.45
N GLY A 95 -7.04 2.05 -1.81
CA GLY A 95 -6.24 3.15 -2.39
C GLY A 95 -5.30 3.85 -1.39
N GLU A 96 -5.61 3.78 -0.09
CA GLU A 96 -4.79 4.37 0.98
C GLU A 96 -3.72 3.39 1.49
N PHE A 97 -3.79 2.11 1.10
CA PHE A 97 -2.94 1.07 1.66
C PHE A 97 -1.43 1.30 1.47
N PRO A 98 -0.93 1.70 0.27
CA PRO A 98 0.49 2.02 0.11
C PRO A 98 0.97 3.15 1.03
N LEU A 99 0.18 4.20 1.16
CA LEU A 99 0.46 5.32 2.07
C LEU A 99 0.52 4.85 3.52
N TRP A 100 -0.48 4.07 3.94
CA TRP A 100 -0.58 3.56 5.30
C TRP A 100 0.63 2.71 5.67
N VAL A 101 1.04 1.79 4.79
CA VAL A 101 2.23 0.96 4.97
C VAL A 101 3.49 1.82 5.10
N ALA A 102 3.75 2.69 4.13
CA ALA A 102 4.97 3.49 4.09
C ALA A 102 5.06 4.50 5.25
N ARG A 103 3.94 5.00 5.76
CA ARG A 103 3.93 5.98 6.87
C ARG A 103 4.10 5.35 8.24
N ASN A 104 3.62 4.13 8.45
CA ASN A 104 3.47 3.56 9.79
C ASN A 104 4.51 2.49 10.17
N PHE A 105 5.29 1.98 9.21
CA PHE A 105 6.23 0.89 9.43
C PHE A 105 7.60 1.18 8.82
N ASN A 106 8.63 0.54 9.35
CA ASN A 106 10.01 0.69 8.94
C ASN A 106 10.58 -0.58 8.31
N THR A 107 9.94 -1.73 8.54
CA THR A 107 10.41 -3.04 8.08
C THR A 107 9.25 -3.91 7.62
N VAL A 108 9.55 -4.89 6.78
CA VAL A 108 8.56 -5.88 6.33
C VAL A 108 8.03 -6.72 7.51
N ASP A 109 8.85 -6.98 8.53
CA ASP A 109 8.45 -7.67 9.77
C ASP A 109 7.31 -6.95 10.49
N GLU A 110 7.41 -5.63 10.64
CA GLU A 110 6.38 -4.82 11.28
C GLU A 110 5.08 -4.80 10.46
N VAL A 111 5.20 -4.74 9.13
CA VAL A 111 4.05 -4.78 8.22
C VAL A 111 3.34 -6.13 8.32
N GLU A 112 4.06 -7.23 8.18
CA GLU A 112 3.51 -8.59 8.24
C GLU A 112 2.79 -8.84 9.58
N GLN A 113 3.38 -8.40 10.69
CA GLN A 113 2.73 -8.48 12.00
C GLN A 113 1.43 -7.65 12.06
N ALA A 114 1.42 -6.45 11.50
CA ALA A 114 0.24 -5.58 11.52
C ALA A 114 -0.90 -6.13 10.65
N LEU A 115 -0.58 -6.75 9.51
CA LEU A 115 -1.57 -7.28 8.56
C LEU A 115 -2.48 -8.35 9.18
N ALA A 116 -2.03 -9.06 10.23
CA ALA A 116 -2.86 -9.99 10.99
C ALA A 116 -4.16 -9.36 11.54
N ASN A 117 -4.19 -8.04 11.76
CA ASN A 117 -5.37 -7.32 12.23
C ASN A 117 -5.93 -6.29 11.22
N VAL A 118 -5.57 -6.40 9.94
CA VAL A 118 -6.03 -5.47 8.90
C VAL A 118 -7.21 -6.07 8.13
N THR A 119 -8.18 -5.22 7.82
CA THR A 119 -9.22 -5.47 6.81
C THR A 119 -9.05 -4.47 5.69
N LEU A 120 -8.82 -4.97 4.47
CA LEU A 120 -8.77 -4.16 3.26
C LEU A 120 -10.19 -3.97 2.72
N VAL A 121 -10.61 -2.71 2.62
CA VAL A 121 -11.98 -2.32 2.27
C VAL A 121 -11.99 -1.65 0.90
N SER A 122 -12.88 -2.12 0.02
CA SER A 122 -13.14 -1.54 -1.30
C SER A 122 -14.66 -1.46 -1.52
N PRO A 123 -15.30 -0.35 -1.11
CA PRO A 123 -16.74 -0.19 -1.22
C PRO A 123 -17.18 -0.13 -2.69
N ASP A 124 -18.41 -0.53 -2.96
CA ASP A 124 -19.02 -0.33 -4.27
C ASP A 124 -19.33 1.16 -4.44
N ASP A 125 -18.54 1.86 -5.26
CA ASP A 125 -18.78 3.26 -5.62
C ASP A 125 -19.07 3.39 -7.12
N PRO A 126 -20.30 3.76 -7.52
CA PRO A 126 -20.65 3.97 -8.93
C PRO A 126 -19.80 5.04 -9.63
N LYS A 127 -19.16 5.94 -8.88
CA LYS A 127 -18.32 7.02 -9.40
C LYS A 127 -16.85 6.63 -9.48
N ARG A 128 -16.43 5.52 -8.86
CA ARG A 128 -15.03 5.12 -8.77
C ARG A 128 -14.89 3.63 -9.09
N PRO A 129 -14.32 3.27 -10.24
CA PRO A 129 -14.07 1.86 -10.53
C PRO A 129 -13.14 1.27 -9.48
N LYS A 130 -13.46 0.05 -9.02
CA LYS A 130 -12.59 -0.68 -8.09
C LYS A 130 -11.26 -0.99 -8.77
N SER A 131 -10.18 -0.71 -8.05
CA SER A 131 -8.87 -1.21 -8.41
C SER A 131 -8.66 -2.55 -7.71
N PHE A 132 -8.49 -3.60 -8.51
CA PHE A 132 -8.22 -4.96 -8.04
C PHE A 132 -6.72 -5.17 -8.04
N LEU A 133 -6.12 -5.10 -6.85
CA LEU A 133 -4.66 -5.10 -6.68
C LEU A 133 -4.20 -6.25 -5.78
N HIS A 134 -2.96 -6.66 -5.99
CA HIS A 134 -2.11 -7.24 -4.95
C HIS A 134 -0.93 -6.30 -4.70
N TRP A 135 -0.18 -6.54 -3.63
CA TRP A 135 0.92 -5.65 -3.27
C TRP A 135 2.21 -6.43 -3.06
N LEU A 136 3.29 -5.89 -3.62
CA LEU A 136 4.65 -6.27 -3.29
C LEU A 136 5.20 -5.27 -2.27
N ILE A 137 5.76 -5.77 -1.17
CA ILE A 137 6.33 -4.95 -0.10
C ILE A 137 7.75 -5.45 0.17
N GLY A 138 8.72 -4.54 0.22
CA GLY A 138 10.12 -4.91 0.39
C GLY A 138 10.90 -3.95 1.27
N ASP A 139 11.88 -4.48 1.98
CA ASP A 139 12.92 -3.73 2.67
C ASP A 139 14.32 -4.26 2.28
N ALA A 140 15.38 -3.81 2.97
CA ALA A 140 16.75 -4.26 2.68
C ALA A 140 17.02 -5.75 2.97
N LYS A 141 16.12 -6.44 3.65
CA LYS A 141 16.31 -7.83 4.07
C LYS A 141 15.47 -8.82 3.28
N ARG A 142 14.21 -8.47 2.99
CA ARG A 142 13.25 -9.40 2.38
C ARG A 142 12.09 -8.69 1.69
N SER A 143 11.27 -9.48 1.01
CA SER A 143 10.01 -9.05 0.40
C SER A 143 8.85 -9.98 0.77
N ILE A 144 7.64 -9.44 0.74
CA ILE A 144 6.39 -10.19 0.82
C ILE A 144 5.42 -9.78 -0.28
N VAL A 145 4.57 -10.72 -0.67
CA VAL A 145 3.39 -10.48 -1.51
C VAL A 145 2.14 -10.56 -0.64
N VAL A 146 1.26 -9.56 -0.75
CA VAL A 146 -0.03 -9.50 -0.06
C VAL A 146 -1.15 -9.65 -1.07
N GLU A 147 -1.87 -10.78 -0.99
CA GLU A 147 -2.99 -11.13 -1.87
C GLU A 147 -4.27 -11.32 -1.06
N GLN A 148 -5.19 -10.36 -1.18
CA GLN A 148 -6.50 -10.43 -0.55
C GLN A 148 -7.50 -11.02 -1.56
N MET A 149 -7.90 -12.27 -1.32
CA MET A 149 -8.74 -13.09 -2.18
C MET A 149 -10.07 -13.45 -1.50
N ALA A 150 -10.96 -14.15 -2.21
CA ALA A 150 -12.30 -14.48 -1.70
C ALA A 150 -12.27 -15.38 -0.45
N ASP A 151 -11.22 -16.15 -0.25
CA ASP A 151 -10.97 -17.03 0.88
C ASP A 151 -10.08 -16.41 1.97
N GLY A 152 -9.59 -15.18 1.78
CA GLY A 152 -8.87 -14.43 2.81
C GLY A 152 -7.62 -13.70 2.33
N MET A 153 -6.92 -13.10 3.28
CA MET A 153 -5.61 -12.48 3.06
C MET A 153 -4.51 -13.53 3.11
N HIS A 154 -3.75 -13.62 2.02
CA HIS A 154 -2.57 -14.45 1.91
C HIS A 154 -1.33 -13.55 1.93
N ILE A 155 -0.35 -13.92 2.76
CA ILE A 155 0.94 -13.25 2.85
C ILE A 155 2.00 -14.29 2.49
N HIS A 156 2.75 -14.03 1.43
CA HIS A 156 3.79 -14.91 0.93
C HIS A 156 5.15 -14.27 1.15
N HIS A 157 6.12 -15.04 1.63
CA HIS A 157 7.53 -14.63 1.56
C HIS A 157 8.00 -14.79 0.11
N ASP A 158 8.56 -13.73 -0.46
CA ASP A 158 8.97 -13.69 -1.85
C ASP A 158 10.49 -13.92 -1.92
N ASP A 159 10.88 -15.19 -1.94
CA ASP A 159 12.24 -15.69 -1.69
C ASP A 159 13.13 -15.79 -2.96
N ILE A 160 12.85 -15.02 -4.02
CA ILE A 160 13.65 -15.05 -5.26
C ILE A 160 14.91 -14.19 -5.17
#